data_AF-A0A9D0YT62-F1
#
_entry.id   AF-A0A9D0YT62-F1
#
_cell.length_a   1.000
_cell.length_b   1.000
_cell.length_c   1.000
_cell.angle_alpha   90.00
_cell.angle_beta   90.00
_cell.angle_gamma   90.00
#
_symmetry.space_group_name_H-M   'P 1'
#
loop_
_entity.id
_entity.type
_entity.pdbx_description
1 polymer ?
#
loop_
_entity_poly.entity_id
_entity_poly.type
_entity_poly.pdbx_seq_one_letter_code
_entity_poly.pdbx_strand_id
1 'polypeptide(L)'
;MKEAKKKSPARIYVTFAVIIIICGLIGGIVGVAAVSNEFSVRNLGDQLNQLLASLGPWCYLPGFLLLVGATWYYFRGKRMIPQALEDDELFPQANLTFCRAMFLANLATVLMFLAMALGYAASWGFNLSWFLLIGHIIWMAAIQARIISATKKLFPEKRGDIFDFKFQKDWYESCDEAERQQIAQCSYQAFKVMGLIFPGIMAILSILSVIDLVAPSYSLLVGGLWLVQQFVYNYTSLQMDKKRS
;
A
#
# COMPACT_ATOMS: atom_id res chain seq x y z
N MET A 1 28.91 -17.76 9.83
CA MET A 1 28.53 -16.98 8.63
C MET A 1 29.02 -17.72 7.40
N LYS A 2 28.13 -18.25 6.55
CA LYS A 2 28.53 -18.79 5.25
C LYS A 2 28.78 -17.62 4.31
N GLU A 3 30.01 -17.47 3.82
CA GLU A 3 30.34 -16.48 2.80
C GLU A 3 29.47 -16.72 1.55
N ALA A 4 28.67 -15.72 1.19
CA ALA A 4 27.90 -15.74 -0.04
C ALA A 4 28.88 -15.69 -1.22
N LYS A 5 29.02 -16.81 -1.94
CA LYS A 5 29.88 -16.96 -3.12
C LYS A 5 29.59 -15.83 -4.12
N LYS A 6 30.47 -14.83 -4.22
CA LYS A 6 30.34 -13.66 -5.08
C LYS A 6 30.31 -14.14 -6.54
N LYS A 7 29.14 -14.12 -7.19
CA LYS A 7 28.98 -14.51 -8.61
C LYS A 7 29.90 -13.63 -9.47
N SER A 8 30.59 -14.20 -10.45
CA SER A 8 31.44 -13.43 -11.36
C SER A 8 30.59 -12.40 -12.14
N PRO A 9 31.11 -11.19 -12.43
CA PRO A 9 30.34 -10.14 -13.11
C PRO A 9 29.81 -10.63 -14.46
N ALA A 10 30.63 -11.35 -15.24
CA ALA A 10 30.21 -11.97 -16.50
C ALA A 10 29.00 -12.92 -16.35
N ARG A 11 28.96 -13.73 -15.29
CA ARG A 11 27.83 -14.63 -15.01
C ARG A 11 26.56 -13.86 -14.66
N ILE A 12 26.67 -12.70 -14.02
CA ILE A 12 25.52 -11.83 -13.72
C ILE A 12 24.95 -11.24 -15.02
N TYR A 13 25.81 -10.69 -15.88
CA TYR A 13 25.38 -10.15 -17.19
C TYR A 13 24.76 -11.21 -18.09
N VAL A 14 25.35 -12.41 -18.15
CA VAL A 14 24.78 -13.53 -18.93
C VAL A 14 23.44 -13.96 -18.35
N THR A 15 23.30 -14.06 -17.03
CA THR A 15 22.01 -14.39 -16.39
C THR A 15 20.94 -13.34 -16.74
N PHE A 16 21.31 -12.06 -16.71
CA PHE A 16 20.40 -10.96 -17.05
C PHE A 16 20.00 -10.98 -18.54
N ALA A 17 20.95 -11.19 -19.45
CA ALA A 17 20.69 -11.32 -20.87
C ALA A 17 19.75 -12.50 -21.19
N VAL A 18 19.97 -13.65 -20.54
CA VAL A 18 19.09 -14.83 -20.67
C VAL A 18 17.68 -14.52 -20.20
N ILE A 19 17.53 -13.82 -19.06
CA ILE A 19 16.20 -13.39 -18.57
C ILE A 19 15.50 -12.49 -19.59
N ILE A 20 16.21 -11.50 -20.17
CA ILE A 20 15.64 -10.61 -21.19
C ILE A 20 15.15 -11.40 -22.40
N ILE A 21 15.95 -12.34 -22.90
CA ILE A 21 15.60 -13.18 -24.05
C ILE A 21 14.38 -14.04 -23.73
N ILE A 22 14.34 -14.68 -22.56
CA ILE A 22 13.20 -15.50 -22.13
C ILE A 22 11.93 -14.63 -22.01
N CYS A 23 12.02 -13.47 -21.37
CA CYS A 23 10.89 -12.54 -21.26
C CYS A 23 10.42 -12.06 -22.64
N GLY A 24 11.35 -11.77 -23.56
CA GLY A 24 11.05 -11.37 -24.93
C GLY A 24 10.35 -12.48 -25.72
N LEU A 25 10.81 -13.73 -25.58
CA LEU A 25 10.19 -14.89 -26.22
C LEU A 25 8.79 -15.18 -25.66
N ILE A 26 8.63 -15.15 -24.33
CA ILE A 26 7.31 -15.32 -23.68
C ILE A 26 6.37 -14.21 -24.13
N GLY A 27 6.83 -12.95 -24.12
CA GLY A 27 6.05 -11.81 -24.60
C GLY A 27 5.64 -11.95 -26.07
N GLY A 28 6.55 -12.46 -26.92
CA GLY A 28 6.27 -12.74 -28.33
C GLY A 28 5.22 -13.84 -28.53
N ILE A 29 5.34 -14.96 -27.81
CA ILE A 29 4.38 -16.08 -27.87
C ILE A 29 3.00 -15.64 -27.40
N VAL A 30 2.93 -14.94 -26.26
CA VAL A 30 1.67 -14.39 -25.73
C VAL A 30 1.06 -13.38 -26.71
N GLY A 31 1.89 -12.53 -27.32
CA GLY A 31 1.44 -11.58 -28.35
C GLY A 31 0.81 -12.26 -29.56
N VAL A 32 1.44 -13.33 -30.08
CA VAL A 32 0.91 -14.11 -31.21
C VAL A 32 -0.38 -14.84 -30.82
N ALA A 33 -0.40 -15.49 -29.66
CA ALA A 33 -1.58 -16.21 -29.16
C ALA A 33 -2.78 -15.29 -28.89
N ALA A 34 -2.52 -14.03 -28.52
CA ALA A 34 -3.57 -13.03 -28.36
C ALA A 34 -4.13 -12.54 -29.70
N VAL A 35 -3.30 -12.40 -30.73
CA VAL A 35 -3.73 -12.02 -32.09
C VAL A 35 -4.46 -13.16 -32.80
N SER A 36 -4.09 -14.43 -32.53
CA SER A 36 -4.72 -15.60 -33.15
C SER A 36 -6.13 -15.92 -32.64
N ASN A 37 -6.63 -15.17 -31.64
CA ASN A 37 -7.97 -15.31 -31.06
C ASN A 37 -8.26 -16.72 -30.48
N GLU A 38 -7.22 -17.57 -30.30
CA GLU A 38 -7.35 -18.94 -29.77
C GLU A 38 -7.61 -18.94 -28.26
N PHE A 39 -7.25 -17.86 -27.56
CA PHE A 39 -7.60 -17.64 -26.17
C PHE A 39 -8.68 -16.56 -26.10
N SER A 40 -9.91 -16.92 -25.72
CA SER A 40 -11.00 -15.94 -25.55
C SER A 40 -10.79 -15.10 -24.27
N VAL A 41 -9.70 -14.31 -24.23
CA VAL A 41 -9.33 -13.44 -23.11
C VAL A 41 -10.44 -12.41 -22.84
N ARG A 42 -11.17 -11.99 -23.89
CA ARG A 42 -12.36 -11.12 -23.75
C ARG A 42 -13.43 -11.76 -22.88
N ASN A 43 -13.72 -13.05 -23.06
CA ASN A 43 -14.72 -13.75 -22.26
C ASN A 43 -14.30 -13.86 -20.78
N LEU A 44 -12.99 -14.00 -20.51
CA LEU A 44 -12.45 -13.93 -19.15
C LEU A 44 -12.58 -12.52 -18.54
N GLY A 45 -12.29 -11.47 -19.31
CA GLY A 45 -12.46 -10.09 -18.85
C GLY A 45 -13.92 -9.74 -18.56
N ASP A 46 -14.84 -10.17 -19.41
CA ASP A 46 -16.28 -9.98 -19.21
C ASP A 46 -16.78 -10.74 -17.99
N GLN A 47 -16.34 -11.98 -17.78
CA GLN A 47 -16.64 -12.75 -16.57
C GLN A 47 -16.08 -12.07 -15.31
N LEU A 48 -14.84 -11.57 -15.35
CA LEU A 48 -14.25 -10.84 -14.23
C LEU A 48 -15.02 -9.54 -13.94
N ASN A 49 -15.38 -8.78 -14.97
CA ASN A 49 -16.18 -7.56 -14.80
C ASN A 49 -17.57 -7.87 -14.23
N GLN A 50 -18.23 -8.93 -14.69
CA GLN A 50 -19.51 -9.38 -14.15
C GLN A 50 -19.39 -9.87 -12.70
N LEU A 51 -18.33 -10.62 -12.36
CA LEU A 51 -18.05 -11.04 -10.98
C LEU A 51 -17.81 -9.82 -10.09
N LEU A 52 -16.98 -8.88 -10.51
CA LEU A 52 -16.71 -7.64 -9.79
C LEU A 52 -17.97 -6.78 -9.62
N ALA A 53 -18.83 -6.72 -10.64
CA ALA A 53 -20.12 -6.04 -10.56
C ALA A 53 -21.08 -6.75 -9.60
N SER A 54 -21.07 -8.09 -9.57
CA SER A 54 -21.92 -8.90 -8.69
C SER A 54 -21.55 -8.76 -7.21
N LEU A 55 -20.28 -8.48 -6.91
CA LEU A 55 -19.83 -8.21 -5.55
C LEU A 55 -20.50 -6.96 -4.96
N GLY A 56 -20.87 -5.97 -5.79
CA GLY A 56 -21.70 -4.84 -5.37
C GLY A 56 -21.22 -4.16 -4.07
N PRO A 57 -22.11 -3.81 -3.12
CA PRO A 57 -21.76 -3.19 -1.85
C PRO A 57 -21.09 -4.14 -0.87
N TRP A 58 -21.11 -5.45 -1.14
CA TRP A 58 -20.39 -6.41 -0.31
C TRP A 58 -18.89 -6.14 -0.32
N CYS A 59 -18.36 -5.45 -1.34
CA CYS A 59 -17.00 -4.92 -1.36
C CYS A 59 -16.68 -3.96 -0.20
N TYR A 60 -17.68 -3.23 0.33
CA TYR A 60 -17.48 -2.33 1.48
C TYR A 60 -17.42 -3.08 2.81
N LEU A 61 -18.02 -4.26 2.89
CA LEU A 61 -18.14 -5.01 4.14
C LEU A 61 -16.77 -5.39 4.74
N PRO A 62 -15.78 -5.91 3.98
CA PRO A 62 -14.43 -6.10 4.48
C PRO A 62 -13.81 -4.83 5.06
N GLY A 63 -13.98 -3.68 4.41
CA GLY A 63 -13.46 -2.40 4.89
C GLY A 63 -14.06 -1.99 6.24
N PHE A 64 -15.38 -2.09 6.39
CA PHE A 64 -16.03 -1.81 7.67
C PHE A 64 -15.67 -2.85 8.75
N LEU A 65 -15.57 -4.14 8.42
CA LEU A 65 -15.16 -5.17 9.37
C LEU A 65 -13.75 -4.94 9.90
N LEU A 66 -12.81 -4.55 9.05
CA LEU A 66 -11.46 -4.18 9.49
C LEU A 66 -11.49 -2.96 10.40
N LEU A 67 -12.35 -1.97 10.14
CA LEU A 67 -12.48 -0.79 10.99
C LEU A 67 -13.12 -1.10 12.35
N VAL A 68 -14.08 -2.03 12.40
CA VAL A 68 -14.62 -2.59 13.65
C VAL A 68 -13.51 -3.32 14.41
N GLY A 69 -12.70 -4.13 13.72
CA GLY A 69 -11.53 -4.80 14.28
C GLY A 69 -10.51 -3.80 14.86
N ALA A 70 -10.19 -2.73 14.11
CA ALA A 70 -9.32 -1.65 14.58
C ALA A 70 -9.88 -0.99 15.84
N THR A 71 -11.19 -0.75 15.89
CA THR A 71 -11.88 -0.18 17.05
C THR A 71 -11.81 -1.12 18.26
N TRP A 72 -12.00 -2.42 18.05
CA TRP A 72 -11.85 -3.43 19.09
C TRP A 72 -10.43 -3.49 19.65
N TYR A 73 -9.40 -3.53 18.79
CA TYR A 73 -8.01 -3.48 19.21
C TYR A 73 -7.67 -2.18 19.95
N TYR A 74 -8.21 -1.04 19.52
CA TYR A 74 -8.07 0.23 20.26
C TYR A 74 -8.62 0.11 21.67
N PHE A 75 -9.84 -0.39 21.86
CA PHE A 75 -10.42 -0.54 23.19
C PHE A 75 -9.64 -1.53 24.05
N ARG A 76 -9.15 -2.61 23.46
CA ARG A 76 -8.25 -3.55 24.13
C ARG A 76 -6.96 -2.88 24.59
N GLY A 77 -6.26 -2.18 23.70
CA GLY A 77 -5.03 -1.45 24.03
C GLY A 77 -5.28 -0.37 25.09
N LYS A 78 -6.39 0.36 25.00
CA LYS A 78 -6.79 1.38 25.98
C LYS A 78 -6.95 0.80 27.39
N ARG A 79 -7.50 -0.42 27.51
CA ARG A 79 -7.64 -1.11 28.80
C ARG A 79 -6.29 -1.54 29.39
N MET A 80 -5.28 -1.76 28.55
CA MET A 80 -3.94 -2.15 28.97
C MET A 80 -3.09 -0.97 29.44
N ILE A 81 -3.44 0.29 29.10
CA ILE A 81 -2.63 1.48 29.44
C ILE A 81 -2.27 1.56 30.93
N PRO A 82 -3.19 1.43 31.89
CA PRO A 82 -2.84 1.60 33.30
C PRO A 82 -1.78 0.59 33.76
N GLN A 83 -1.95 -0.67 33.38
CA GLN A 83 -1.01 -1.75 33.72
C GLN A 83 0.31 -1.60 32.97
N ALA A 84 0.26 -1.20 31.70
CA ALA A 84 1.45 -0.98 30.87
C ALA A 84 2.31 0.20 31.33
N LEU A 85 1.76 1.16 32.08
CA LEU A 85 2.54 2.27 32.66
C LEU A 85 3.23 1.88 33.96
N GLU A 86 2.79 0.80 34.61
CA GLU A 86 3.36 0.29 35.86
C GLU A 86 4.30 -0.91 35.62
N ASP A 87 4.07 -1.67 34.55
CA ASP A 87 4.79 -2.89 34.20
C ASP A 87 5.43 -2.80 32.80
N ASP A 88 6.77 -2.77 32.80
CA ASP A 88 7.60 -2.69 31.59
C ASP A 88 7.41 -3.90 30.65
N GLU A 89 6.99 -5.08 31.15
CA GLU A 89 6.73 -6.24 30.30
C GLU A 89 5.42 -6.12 29.49
N LEU A 90 4.44 -5.40 30.04
CA LEU A 90 3.14 -5.16 29.40
C LEU A 90 3.17 -3.98 28.43
N PHE A 91 4.13 -3.07 28.58
CA PHE A 91 4.30 -1.90 27.74
C PHE A 91 4.44 -2.24 26.23
N PRO A 92 5.33 -3.15 25.80
CA PRO A 92 5.43 -3.55 24.40
C PRO A 92 4.14 -4.17 23.86
N GLN A 93 3.41 -4.91 24.69
CA GLN A 93 2.16 -5.56 24.28
C GLN A 93 1.05 -4.53 24.04
N ALA A 94 0.95 -3.51 24.88
CA ALA A 94 0.03 -2.39 24.69
C ALA A 94 0.38 -1.62 23.40
N ASN A 95 1.67 -1.33 23.17
CA ASN A 95 2.13 -0.67 21.95
C ASN A 95 1.78 -1.48 20.69
N LEU A 96 2.12 -2.77 20.66
CA LEU A 96 1.79 -3.67 19.54
C LEU A 96 0.28 -3.74 19.27
N THR A 97 -0.54 -3.67 20.32
CA THR A 97 -2.00 -3.65 20.20
C THR A 97 -2.48 -2.38 19.47
N PHE A 98 -1.90 -1.21 19.77
CA PHE A 98 -2.17 0.03 19.04
C PHE A 98 -1.62 -0.01 17.61
N CYS A 99 -0.44 -0.59 17.37
CA CYS A 99 0.10 -0.78 16.03
C CYS A 99 -0.82 -1.66 15.17
N ARG A 100 -1.39 -2.74 15.73
CA ARG A 100 -2.37 -3.59 15.05
C ARG A 100 -3.65 -2.83 14.72
N ALA A 101 -4.14 -2.00 15.65
CA ALA A 101 -5.30 -1.14 15.40
C ALA A 101 -5.04 -0.17 14.24
N MET A 102 -3.89 0.50 14.23
CA MET A 102 -3.51 1.44 13.16
C MET A 102 -3.34 0.73 11.81
N PHE A 103 -2.72 -0.46 11.81
CA PHE A 103 -2.56 -1.27 10.60
C PHE A 103 -3.91 -1.64 9.98
N LEU A 104 -4.86 -2.13 10.78
CA LEU A 104 -6.20 -2.48 10.32
C LEU A 104 -6.96 -1.26 9.81
N ALA A 105 -6.85 -0.10 10.49
CA ALA A 105 -7.47 1.14 10.05
C ALA A 105 -6.94 1.60 8.69
N ASN A 106 -5.62 1.55 8.48
CA ASN A 106 -5.00 1.92 7.21
C ASN A 106 -5.39 0.96 6.08
N LEU A 107 -5.44 -0.34 6.36
CA LEU A 107 -5.88 -1.35 5.39
C LEU A 107 -7.36 -1.16 5.02
N ALA A 108 -8.21 -0.87 6.01
CA ALA A 108 -9.63 -0.57 5.79
C ALA A 108 -9.81 0.60 4.81
N THR A 109 -9.05 1.68 4.97
CA THR A 109 -9.10 2.85 4.08
C THR A 109 -8.86 2.46 2.62
N VAL A 110 -7.80 1.68 2.35
CA VAL A 110 -7.47 1.24 0.98
C VAL A 110 -8.61 0.40 0.38
N LEU A 111 -9.16 -0.55 1.16
CA LEU A 111 -10.27 -1.37 0.70
C LEU A 111 -11.54 -0.55 0.43
N MET A 112 -11.79 0.52 1.19
CA MET A 112 -12.97 1.37 1.00
C MET A 112 -12.89 2.23 -0.26
N PHE A 113 -11.70 2.74 -0.60
CA PHE A 113 -11.49 3.41 -1.88
C PHE A 113 -11.64 2.44 -3.07
N LEU A 114 -11.15 1.20 -2.92
CA LEU A 114 -11.34 0.17 -3.94
C LEU A 114 -12.82 -0.20 -4.09
N ALA A 115 -13.53 -0.41 -2.97
CA ALA A 115 -14.96 -0.71 -2.96
C ALA A 115 -15.79 0.40 -3.62
N MET A 116 -15.40 1.67 -3.44
CA MET A 116 -16.03 2.79 -4.13
C MET A 116 -15.85 2.73 -5.64
N ALA A 117 -14.63 2.47 -6.12
CA ALA A 117 -14.38 2.34 -7.55
C ALA A 117 -15.23 1.21 -8.17
N LEU A 118 -15.32 0.06 -7.49
CA LEU A 118 -16.15 -1.07 -7.91
C LEU A 118 -17.65 -0.77 -7.83
N GLY A 119 -18.10 -0.08 -6.77
CA GLY A 119 -19.50 0.32 -6.60
C GLY A 119 -19.99 1.25 -7.72
N TYR A 120 -19.14 2.17 -8.19
CA TYR A 120 -19.44 3.01 -9.35
C TYR A 120 -19.53 2.20 -10.65
N ALA A 121 -18.59 1.26 -10.87
CA ALA A 121 -18.62 0.38 -12.05
C ALA A 121 -19.89 -0.50 -12.08
N ALA A 122 -20.37 -0.91 -10.91
CA ALA A 122 -21.57 -1.73 -10.76
C ALA A 122 -22.88 -0.92 -10.78
N SER A 123 -22.84 0.41 -10.96
CA SER A 123 -24.02 1.30 -11.03
C SER A 123 -24.91 1.36 -9.76
N TRP A 124 -24.35 1.07 -8.58
CA TRP A 124 -25.08 1.01 -7.30
C TRP A 124 -25.50 2.37 -6.71
N GLY A 125 -25.48 3.43 -7.52
CA GLY A 125 -25.87 4.77 -7.14
C GLY A 125 -24.73 5.55 -6.50
N PHE A 126 -24.37 6.67 -7.14
CA PHE A 126 -23.32 7.58 -6.69
C PHE A 126 -23.49 8.02 -5.23
N ASN A 127 -24.73 8.31 -4.83
CA ASN A 127 -25.05 8.84 -3.50
C ASN A 127 -24.72 7.84 -2.37
N LEU A 128 -25.09 6.57 -2.50
CA LEU A 128 -24.87 5.56 -1.45
C LEU A 128 -23.37 5.32 -1.22
N SER A 129 -22.62 5.15 -2.30
CA SER A 129 -21.16 4.98 -2.26
C SER A 129 -20.47 6.15 -1.55
N TRP A 130 -20.94 7.37 -1.81
CA TRP A 130 -20.42 8.57 -1.15
C TRP A 130 -20.79 8.60 0.33
N PHE A 131 -22.05 8.34 0.70
CA PHE A 131 -22.44 8.30 2.12
C PHE A 131 -21.64 7.27 2.92
N LEU A 132 -21.41 6.08 2.36
CA LEU A 132 -20.58 5.04 2.99
C LEU A 132 -19.12 5.48 3.15
N LEU A 133 -18.55 6.15 2.14
CA LEU A 133 -17.19 6.68 2.22
C LEU A 133 -17.06 7.80 3.26
N ILE A 134 -18.01 8.73 3.33
CA ILE A 134 -18.00 9.81 4.35
C ILE A 134 -18.08 9.19 5.74
N GLY A 135 -19.02 8.27 5.96
CA GLY A 135 -19.16 7.59 7.24
C GLY A 135 -17.87 6.85 7.63
N HIS A 136 -17.22 6.20 6.66
CA HIS A 136 -15.93 5.56 6.86
C HIS A 136 -14.82 6.54 7.22
N ILE A 137 -14.68 7.63 6.48
CA ILE A 137 -13.65 8.66 6.74
C ILE A 137 -13.83 9.27 8.14
N ILE A 138 -15.08 9.57 8.53
CA ILE A 138 -15.37 10.12 9.87
C ILE A 138 -14.98 9.11 10.97
N TRP A 139 -15.38 7.85 10.84
CA TRP A 139 -15.01 6.82 11.82
C TRP A 139 -13.49 6.60 11.83
N MET A 140 -12.86 6.49 10.67
CA MET A 140 -11.42 6.32 10.54
C MET A 140 -10.65 7.49 11.18
N ALA A 141 -11.03 8.74 10.91
CA ALA A 141 -10.43 9.90 11.54
C ALA A 141 -10.61 9.89 13.06
N ALA A 142 -11.82 9.55 13.54
CA ALA A 142 -12.09 9.44 14.97
C ALA A 142 -11.23 8.35 15.63
N ILE A 143 -11.09 7.17 15.02
CA ILE A 143 -10.29 6.08 15.61
C ILE A 143 -8.80 6.39 15.56
N GLN A 144 -8.29 6.98 14.48
CA GLN A 144 -6.88 7.38 14.40
C GLN A 144 -6.54 8.45 15.45
N ALA A 145 -7.40 9.45 15.64
CA ALA A 145 -7.23 10.47 16.66
C ALA A 145 -7.20 9.88 18.08
N ARG A 146 -8.07 8.89 18.34
CA ARG A 146 -8.13 8.17 19.60
C ARG A 146 -6.90 7.27 19.81
N ILE A 147 -6.43 6.58 18.78
CA ILE A 147 -5.20 5.77 18.84
C ILE A 147 -4.00 6.68 19.12
N ILE A 148 -3.82 7.76 18.39
CA ILE A 148 -2.70 8.70 18.58
C ILE A 148 -2.72 9.31 19.98
N SER A 149 -3.89 9.69 20.48
CA SER A 149 -4.05 10.19 21.84
C SER A 149 -3.72 9.13 22.90
N ALA A 150 -4.03 7.86 22.64
CA ALA A 150 -3.66 6.75 23.53
C ALA A 150 -2.16 6.44 23.46
N THR A 151 -1.57 6.45 22.27
CA THR A 151 -0.13 6.28 22.06
C THR A 151 0.66 7.36 22.77
N LYS A 152 0.22 8.63 22.75
CA LYS A 152 0.86 9.72 23.52
C LYS A 152 0.80 9.52 25.04
N LYS A 153 -0.16 8.76 25.56
CA LYS A 153 -0.18 8.41 26.99
C LYS A 153 0.86 7.35 27.33
N LEU A 154 1.11 6.44 26.39
CA LEU A 154 2.12 5.40 26.52
C LEU A 154 3.52 5.98 26.29
N PHE A 155 3.65 6.93 25.37
CA PHE A 155 4.89 7.60 24.98
C PHE A 155 4.73 9.13 25.13
N PRO A 156 4.97 9.69 26.33
CA PRO A 156 4.76 11.11 26.61
C PRO A 156 5.67 12.05 25.78
N GLU A 157 6.76 11.53 25.22
CA GLU A 157 7.67 12.26 24.35
C GLU A 157 7.08 12.58 22.96
N LYS A 158 6.03 11.86 22.53
CA LYS A 158 5.41 12.01 21.20
C LYS A 158 4.64 13.32 21.05
N ARG A 159 4.88 14.03 19.94
CA ARG A 159 4.33 15.36 19.67
C ARG A 159 3.50 15.40 18.38
N GLY A 160 2.87 16.55 18.13
CA GLY A 160 2.06 16.83 16.93
C GLY A 160 0.57 16.60 17.14
N ASP A 161 -0.29 17.48 16.61
CA ASP A 161 -1.75 17.29 16.59
C ASP A 161 -2.15 16.58 15.29
N ILE A 162 -2.98 15.54 15.36
CA ILE A 162 -3.43 14.78 14.19
C ILE A 162 -4.19 15.65 13.17
N PHE A 163 -4.79 16.75 13.63
CA PHE A 163 -5.53 17.67 12.78
C PHE A 163 -4.64 18.79 12.20
N ASP A 164 -3.34 18.81 12.50
CA ASP A 164 -2.38 19.74 11.89
C ASP A 164 -1.76 19.14 10.62
N PHE A 165 -1.64 19.95 9.57
CA PHE A 165 -0.91 19.59 8.35
C PHE A 165 0.56 19.23 8.61
N LYS A 166 1.15 19.71 9.72
CA LYS A 166 2.51 19.40 10.13
C LYS A 166 2.63 18.13 10.98
N PHE A 167 1.52 17.44 11.28
CA PHE A 167 1.49 16.27 12.16
C PHE A 167 2.61 15.27 11.88
N GLN A 168 2.76 14.85 10.61
CA GLN A 168 3.77 13.84 10.24
C GLN A 168 5.20 14.31 10.54
N LYS A 169 5.48 15.60 10.34
CA LYS A 169 6.78 16.19 10.63
C LYS A 169 7.01 16.24 12.14
N ASP A 170 6.08 16.79 12.89
CA ASP A 170 6.20 16.96 14.34
C ASP A 170 6.27 15.59 15.05
N TRP A 171 5.50 14.61 14.56
CA TRP A 171 5.54 13.23 15.02
C TRP A 171 6.91 12.61 14.77
N TYR A 172 7.44 12.72 13.54
CA TYR A 172 8.76 12.19 13.17
C TYR A 172 9.90 12.86 13.95
N GLU A 173 9.83 14.17 14.18
CA GLU A 173 10.81 14.91 14.97
C GLU A 173 10.81 14.48 16.44
N SER A 174 9.67 14.04 16.98
CA SER A 174 9.58 13.49 18.34
C SER A 174 10.08 12.05 18.49
N CYS A 175 10.33 11.33 17.38
CA CYS A 175 10.88 9.98 17.43
C CYS A 175 12.37 9.98 17.80
N ASP A 176 12.77 8.95 18.56
CA ASP A 176 14.17 8.69 18.86
C ASP A 176 14.94 8.13 17.64
N GLU A 177 16.24 7.85 17.81
CA GLU A 177 17.07 7.33 16.73
C GLU A 177 16.64 5.93 16.26
N ALA A 178 16.25 5.05 17.19
CA ALA A 178 15.86 3.68 16.88
C ALA A 178 14.54 3.64 16.09
N GLU A 179 13.56 4.45 16.46
CA GLU A 179 12.29 4.58 15.78
C GLU A 179 12.44 5.22 14.40
N ARG A 180 13.28 6.26 14.26
CA ARG A 180 13.61 6.84 12.95
C ARG A 180 14.28 5.82 12.05
N GLN A 181 15.19 5.00 12.60
CA GLN A 181 15.82 3.91 11.87
C GLN A 181 14.79 2.86 11.45
N GLN A 182 13.84 2.50 12.31
CA GLN A 182 12.74 1.59 11.97
C GLN A 182 11.88 2.15 10.83
N ILE A 183 11.46 3.42 10.91
CA ILE A 183 10.70 4.10 9.84
C ILE A 183 11.49 4.07 8.53
N ALA A 184 12.80 4.32 8.58
CA ALA A 184 13.67 4.27 7.40
C ALA A 184 13.74 2.86 6.80
N GLN A 185 13.90 1.82 7.62
CA GLN A 185 13.91 0.42 7.16
C GLN A 185 12.57 0.02 6.53
N CYS A 186 11.45 0.37 7.16
CA CYS A 186 10.11 0.12 6.62
C CYS A 186 9.90 0.84 5.28
N SER A 187 10.31 2.11 5.20
CA SER A 187 10.20 2.92 3.98
C SER A 187 11.06 2.38 2.85
N TYR A 188 12.29 1.95 3.15
CA TYR A 188 13.20 1.31 2.20
C TYR A 188 12.61 0.00 1.66
N GLN A 189 12.08 -0.85 2.54
CA GLN A 189 11.46 -2.11 2.13
C GLN A 189 10.22 -1.87 1.25
N ALA A 190 9.38 -0.89 1.60
CA ALA A 190 8.24 -0.48 0.77
C ALA A 190 8.71 0.01 -0.60
N PHE A 191 9.72 0.90 -0.66
CA PHE A 191 10.28 1.41 -1.92
C PHE A 191 10.83 0.29 -2.79
N LYS A 192 11.58 -0.65 -2.21
CA LYS A 192 12.14 -1.82 -2.90
C LYS A 192 11.05 -2.71 -3.50
N VAL A 193 10.03 -3.04 -2.72
CA VAL A 193 8.91 -3.89 -3.19
C VAL A 193 8.12 -3.17 -4.27
N MET A 194 7.79 -1.89 -4.08
CA MET A 194 7.06 -1.10 -5.08
C MET A 194 7.89 -0.91 -6.37
N GLY A 195 9.21 -0.80 -6.27
CA GLY A 195 10.11 -0.78 -7.42
C GLY A 195 10.08 -2.04 -8.29
N LEU A 196 9.61 -3.17 -7.76
CA LEU A 196 9.34 -4.39 -8.51
C LEU A 196 7.89 -4.46 -9.02
N ILE A 197 6.94 -4.01 -8.20
CA ILE A 197 5.51 -4.05 -8.54
C ILE A 197 5.18 -3.10 -9.69
N PHE A 198 5.69 -1.86 -9.69
CA PHE A 198 5.37 -0.87 -10.73
C PHE A 198 5.72 -1.36 -12.14
N PRO A 199 6.96 -1.80 -12.44
CA PRO A 199 7.28 -2.35 -13.75
C PRO A 199 6.46 -3.59 -14.10
N GLY A 200 6.22 -4.47 -13.13
CA GLY A 200 5.45 -5.70 -13.34
C GLY A 200 4.01 -5.42 -13.75
N ILE A 201 3.31 -4.54 -13.02
CA ILE A 201 1.94 -4.12 -13.34
C ILE A 201 1.90 -3.36 -14.66
N MET A 202 2.87 -2.48 -14.93
CA MET A 202 2.97 -1.78 -16.21
C MET A 202 3.09 -2.75 -17.40
N ALA A 203 3.95 -3.77 -17.30
CA ALA A 203 4.09 -4.78 -18.34
C ALA A 203 2.78 -5.55 -18.59
N ILE A 204 2.07 -5.92 -17.51
CA ILE A 204 0.76 -6.57 -17.60
C ILE A 204 -0.23 -5.63 -18.30
N LEU A 205 -0.37 -4.37 -17.87
CA LEU A 205 -1.30 -3.41 -18.47
C LEU A 205 -1.00 -3.15 -19.95
N SER A 206 0.29 -3.09 -20.32
CA SER A 206 0.69 -2.96 -21.73
C SER A 206 0.24 -4.16 -22.57
N ILE A 207 0.40 -5.38 -22.06
CA ILE A 207 -0.07 -6.60 -22.76
C ILE A 207 -1.60 -6.58 -22.87
N LEU A 208 -2.31 -6.25 -21.79
CA LEU A 208 -3.77 -6.16 -21.77
C LEU A 208 -4.30 -5.07 -22.72
N SER A 209 -3.52 -4.02 -22.94
CA SER A 209 -3.85 -2.95 -23.89
C SER A 209 -3.66 -3.35 -25.35
N VAL A 210 -2.71 -4.23 -25.68
CA VAL A 210 -2.50 -4.72 -27.05
C VAL A 210 -3.68 -5.58 -27.51
N ILE A 211 -4.37 -6.21 -26.58
CA ILE A 211 -5.48 -7.13 -26.84
C ILE A 211 -6.86 -6.47 -26.67
N ASP A 212 -6.89 -5.13 -26.63
CA ASP A 212 -8.08 -4.30 -26.44
C ASP A 212 -8.93 -4.66 -25.20
N LEU A 213 -8.31 -5.20 -24.14
CA LEU A 213 -9.01 -5.52 -22.89
C LEU A 213 -9.05 -4.32 -21.94
N VAL A 214 -8.00 -3.51 -21.95
CA VAL A 214 -7.81 -2.37 -21.05
C VAL A 214 -7.32 -1.17 -21.85
N ALA A 215 -7.82 0.02 -21.54
CA ALA A 215 -7.39 1.23 -22.23
C ALA A 215 -5.90 1.55 -21.95
N PRO A 216 -5.12 2.02 -22.94
CA PRO A 216 -3.74 2.44 -22.72
C PRO A 216 -3.56 3.53 -21.63
N SER A 217 -4.62 4.28 -21.35
CA SER A 217 -4.64 5.33 -20.32
C SER A 217 -4.35 4.81 -18.91
N TYR A 218 -4.69 3.56 -18.58
CA TYR A 218 -4.37 2.98 -17.27
C TYR A 218 -2.85 2.83 -17.06
N SER A 219 -2.12 2.49 -18.11
CA SER A 219 -0.64 2.44 -18.07
C SER A 219 -0.05 3.84 -17.87
N LEU A 220 -0.66 4.89 -18.43
CA LEU A 220 -0.22 6.27 -18.18
C LEU A 220 -0.40 6.66 -16.69
N LEU A 221 -1.51 6.27 -16.07
CA LEU A 221 -1.75 6.55 -14.64
C LEU A 221 -0.72 5.86 -13.75
N VAL A 222 -0.51 4.55 -13.94
CA VAL A 222 0.46 3.78 -13.14
C VAL A 222 1.90 4.25 -13.42
N GLY A 223 2.24 4.50 -14.68
CA GLY A 223 3.54 5.05 -15.07
C GLY A 223 3.79 6.43 -14.47
N GLY A 224 2.78 7.30 -14.44
CA GLY A 224 2.86 8.62 -13.80
C GLY A 224 3.13 8.52 -12.30
N LEU A 225 2.43 7.64 -11.58
CA LEU A 225 2.69 7.40 -10.15
C LEU A 225 4.12 6.91 -9.91
N TRP A 226 4.59 5.98 -10.73
CA TRP A 226 5.96 5.47 -10.63
C TRP A 226 7.00 6.54 -10.93
N LEU A 227 6.77 7.37 -11.95
CA LEU A 227 7.62 8.52 -12.28
C LEU A 227 7.72 9.51 -11.13
N VAL A 228 6.60 9.85 -10.47
CA VAL A 228 6.59 10.73 -9.29
C VAL A 228 7.44 10.12 -8.17
N GLN A 229 7.27 8.83 -7.87
CA GLN A 229 8.08 8.15 -6.86
C GLN A 229 9.58 8.22 -7.20
N GLN A 230 9.96 7.96 -8.45
CA GLN A 230 11.36 8.06 -8.89
C GLN A 230 11.88 9.49 -8.79
N PHE A 231 11.09 10.47 -9.23
CA PHE A 231 11.50 11.87 -9.21
C PHE A 231 11.73 12.37 -7.79
N VAL A 232 10.78 12.12 -6.87
CA VAL A 232 10.91 12.51 -5.46
C VAL A 232 12.16 11.90 -4.85
N TYR A 233 12.39 10.59 -5.04
CA TYR A 233 13.57 9.92 -4.50
C TYR A 233 14.88 10.51 -5.03
N ASN A 234 15.04 10.60 -6.35
CA ASN A 234 16.28 11.09 -6.97
C ASN A 234 16.54 12.55 -6.62
N TYR A 235 15.49 13.39 -6.63
CA TYR A 235 15.60 14.79 -6.27
C TYR A 235 16.02 14.98 -4.81
N THR A 236 15.38 14.26 -3.88
CA THR A 236 15.75 14.30 -2.45
C THR A 236 17.16 13.77 -2.22
N SER A 237 17.57 12.69 -2.89
CA SER A 237 18.94 12.15 -2.81
C SER A 237 19.97 13.19 -3.24
N LEU A 238 19.75 13.86 -4.38
CA LEU A 238 20.64 14.91 -4.87
C LEU A 238 20.75 16.10 -3.91
N GLN A 239 19.64 16.48 -3.26
CA GLN A 239 19.69 17.52 -2.24
C GLN A 239 20.51 17.10 -1.01
N MET A 240 20.40 15.85 -0.59
CA MET A 240 21.17 15.33 0.54
C MET A 240 22.67 15.29 0.22
N ASP A 241 23.05 14.86 -0.98
CA ASP A 241 24.45 14.86 -1.42
C ASP A 241 25.02 16.29 -1.47
N LYS A 242 24.25 17.27 -1.98
CA LYS A 242 24.65 18.69 -1.99
C LYS A 242 24.83 19.29 -0.60
N LYS A 243 24.11 18.81 0.41
CA LYS A 243 24.26 19.26 1.81
C LYS A 243 25.47 18.62 2.50
N ARG A 244 25.98 17.52 1.93
CA ARG A 244 27.13 16.79 2.44
C ARG A 244 28.45 17.34 1.90
N SER A 245 28.45 17.92 0.70
CA SER A 245 29.57 18.66 0.10
C SER A 245 29.72 20.06 0.69
#